data_AF-A0A7K3FUJ2-F1
#
_entry.id   AF-A0A7K3FUJ2-F1
#
_cell.length_a   1.000
_cell.length_b   1.000
_cell.length_c   1.000
_cell.angle_alpha   90.00
_cell.angle_beta   90.00
_cell.angle_gamma   90.00
#
_symmetry.space_group_name_H-M   'P 1'
#
loop_
_entity.id
_entity.type
_entity.pdbx_description
1 polymer ?
#
loop_
_entity_poly.entity_id
_entity_poly.type
_entity_poly.pdbx_seq_one_letter_code
_entity_poly.pdbx_strand_id
1 'polypeptide(L)' 'MTKASTGTIGAAQEAVAELREALASAGITLPSLGLDVVTLAADPPRPLVELGCCTVETARLLAAAVLPREESRS' A
#
# COMPACT_ATOMS: atom_id res chain seq x y z
N MET A 1 24.08 11.82 -5.64
CA MET A 1 22.73 11.32 -5.33
C MET A 1 21.88 12.51 -4.89
N THR A 2 20.99 12.97 -5.76
CA THR A 2 20.27 14.25 -5.60
C THR A 2 19.17 14.14 -4.55
N LYS A 3 18.98 15.18 -3.73
CA LYS A 3 17.98 15.32 -2.65
C LYS A 3 16.56 14.86 -3.04
N ALA A 4 16.19 14.99 -4.32
CA ALA A 4 14.88 14.60 -4.83
C ALA A 4 14.61 13.09 -4.74
N SER A 5 15.61 12.26 -5.02
CA SER A 5 15.49 10.80 -5.02
C SER A 5 15.20 10.23 -3.62
N THR A 6 15.81 10.81 -2.58
CA THR A 6 15.54 10.45 -1.18
C THR A 6 14.11 10.83 -0.76
N GLY A 7 13.58 11.94 -1.29
CA GLY A 7 12.21 12.37 -1.01
C GLY A 7 11.15 11.42 -1.55
N THR A 8 11.33 10.89 -2.77
CA THR A 8 10.39 9.93 -3.37
C THR A 8 10.37 8.59 -2.62
N ILE A 9 11.53 8.12 -2.14
CA ILE A 9 11.61 6.88 -1.35
C ILE A 9 10.93 7.06 0.01
N GLY A 10 11.18 8.17 0.70
CA GLY A 10 10.54 8.47 1.99
C GLY A 10 9.01 8.53 1.87
N ALA A 11 8.48 9.26 0.88
CA ALA A 11 7.04 9.33 0.64
C ALA A 11 6.42 7.95 0.34
N ALA A 12 7.14 7.08 -0.37
CA ALA A 12 6.68 5.72 -0.63
C ALA A 12 6.66 4.86 0.65
N GLN A 13 7.64 5.02 1.54
CA GLN A 13 7.66 4.33 2.85
C GLN A 13 6.52 4.80 3.76
N GLU A 14 6.24 6.10 3.79
CA GLU A 14 5.10 6.68 4.50
C GLU A 14 3.78 6.09 4.00
N ALA A 15 3.59 6.07 2.67
CA ALA A 15 2.39 5.47 2.06
C ALA A 15 2.22 3.98 2.41
N VAL A 16 3.31 3.21 2.49
CA VAL A 16 3.27 1.80 2.93
C VAL A 16 2.86 1.68 4.40
N ALA A 17 3.34 2.57 5.26
CA ALA A 17 2.98 2.58 6.68
C ALA A 17 1.50 2.93 6.88
N GLU A 18 1.03 4.00 6.24
CA GLU A 18 -0.38 4.41 6.26
C GLU A 18 -1.30 3.29 5.78
N LEU A 19 -0.96 2.66 4.65
CA LEU A 19 -1.74 1.56 4.11
C LEU A 19 -1.75 0.35 5.07
N ARG A 20 -0.62 0.04 5.70
CA ARG A 20 -0.53 -1.05 6.68
C ARG A 20 -1.45 -0.80 7.87
N GLU A 21 -1.46 0.42 8.40
CA GLU A 21 -2.33 0.80 9.52
C GLU A 21 -3.81 0.74 9.14
N ALA A 22 -4.17 1.28 7.96
CA ALA A 22 -5.53 1.22 7.46
C ALA A 22 -6.03 -0.22 7.29
N LEU A 23 -5.22 -1.10 6.70
CA LEU A 23 -5.56 -2.51 6.55
C LEU A 23 -5.69 -3.23 7.90
N ALA A 24 -4.77 -2.97 8.84
CA ALA A 24 -4.83 -3.54 10.18
C ALA A 24 -6.11 -3.10 10.92
N SER A 25 -6.55 -1.84 10.75
CA SER A 25 -7.81 -1.33 11.31
C SER A 25 -9.04 -2.07 10.77
N ALA A 26 -8.96 -2.60 9.55
CA ALA A 26 -9.97 -3.44 8.92
C ALA A 26 -9.79 -4.95 9.21
N GLY A 27 -8.84 -5.33 10.08
CA GLY A 27 -8.55 -6.74 10.38
C GLY A 27 -7.79 -7.49 9.28
N ILE A 28 -7.20 -6.77 8.32
CA ILE A 28 -6.49 -7.34 7.17
C ILE A 28 -4.99 -7.25 7.39
N THR A 29 -4.27 -8.36 7.21
CA THR A 29 -2.79 -8.37 7.20
C THR A 29 -2.28 -8.84 5.86
N LEU A 30 -1.42 -8.04 5.23
CA LEU A 30 -0.66 -8.41 4.03
C LEU A 30 0.82 -8.51 4.40
N PRO A 31 1.36 -9.71 4.65
CA PRO A 31 2.74 -9.89 5.11
C PRO A 31 3.76 -9.46 4.05
N SER A 32 3.38 -9.54 2.77
CA SER A 32 4.21 -9.12 1.64
C SER A 32 4.12 -7.62 1.31
N LEU A 33 3.28 -6.85 2.01
CA LEU A 33 3.12 -5.42 1.74
C LEU A 33 4.44 -4.68 1.95
N GLY A 34 4.93 -3.99 0.93
CA GLY A 34 6.21 -3.30 0.96
C GLY A 34 6.47 -2.46 -0.28
N LEU A 35 7.73 -2.11 -0.51
CA LEU A 35 8.16 -1.48 -1.76
C LEU A 35 8.73 -2.55 -2.70
N ASP A 36 8.47 -2.41 -3.99
CA ASP A 36 9.13 -3.21 -5.01
C ASP A 36 10.63 -2.88 -5.03
N VAL A 37 11.45 -3.90 -4.80
CA VAL A 37 12.90 -3.74 -4.71
C VAL A 37 13.54 -3.38 -6.05
N VAL A 38 12.93 -3.78 -7.17
CA VAL A 38 13.48 -3.52 -8.51
C VAL A 38 13.35 -2.04 -8.84
N THR A 39 12.18 -1.46 -8.61
CA THR A 39 11.90 -0.05 -8.85
C THR A 39 12.56 0.88 -7.83
N LEU A 40 12.82 0.39 -6.62
CA LEU A 40 13.63 1.08 -5.62
C LEU A 40 15.10 1.21 -6.04
N ALA A 41 15.64 0.18 -6.71
CA ALA A 41 17.02 0.15 -7.19
C ALA A 41 17.24 0.86 -8.54
N ALA A 42 16.18 1.32 -9.21
CA ALA A 42 16.27 2.03 -10.48
C ALA A 42 16.92 3.42 -10.34
N ASP A 43 17.48 3.95 -11.43
CA ASP A 43 18.01 5.32 -11.50
C ASP A 43 17.37 6.11 -12.66
N PRO A 44 16.56 7.15 -12.38
CA PRO A 44 16.14 7.60 -11.05
C PRO A 44 15.15 6.61 -10.39
N PRO A 45 15.12 6.53 -9.04
CA PRO A 45 14.23 5.61 -8.35
C PRO A 45 12.77 5.98 -8.57
N ARG A 46 11.92 4.97 -8.79
CA ARG A 46 10.47 5.11 -8.96
C ARG A 46 9.72 4.07 -8.12
N PRO A 47 9.80 4.14 -6.79
CA PRO A 47 9.32 3.10 -5.90
C PRO A 47 7.84 2.79 -6.15
N LEU A 48 7.53 1.52 -6.41
CA LEU A 48 6.16 1.02 -6.44
C LEU A 48 5.85 0.34 -5.11
N VAL A 49 4.57 0.36 -4.72
CA VAL A 49 4.09 -0.39 -3.56
C VAL A 49 3.68 -1.79 -4.02
N GLU A 50 4.34 -2.80 -3.48
CA GLU A 50 3.98 -4.21 -3.66
C GLU A 50 2.87 -4.58 -2.69
N LEU A 51 1.70 -4.97 -3.21
CA LEU A 51 0.55 -5.40 -2.40
C LEU A 51 0.56 -6.91 -2.10
N GLY A 52 1.29 -7.70 -2.92
CA GLY A 52 1.37 -9.15 -2.81
C GLY A 52 0.11 -9.91 -3.26
N CYS A 53 0.19 -11.25 -3.25
CA CYS A 53 -0.97 -12.11 -3.47
C CYS A 53 -1.72 -12.32 -2.14
N CYS A 54 -3.04 -12.17 -2.16
CA CYS A 54 -3.89 -12.39 -0.99
C CYS A 54 -4.83 -13.59 -1.21
N THR A 55 -5.36 -14.14 -0.12
CA THR A 55 -6.37 -15.21 -0.20
C THR A 55 -7.70 -14.66 -0.72
N VAL A 56 -8.60 -15.55 -1.16
CA VAL A 56 -9.96 -15.14 -1.58
C VAL A 56 -10.71 -14.42 -0.46
N GLU A 57 -10.55 -14.87 0.79
CA GLU A 57 -11.15 -14.22 1.96
C GLU A 57 -10.61 -12.79 2.14
N THR A 58 -9.28 -12.65 2.13
CA THR A 58 -8.62 -11.34 2.22
C THR A 58 -9.03 -10.41 1.07
N ALA A 59 -9.14 -10.92 -0.16
CA ALA A 59 -9.58 -10.14 -1.31
C ALA A 59 -11.01 -9.60 -1.13
N ARG A 60 -11.92 -10.39 -0.54
CA ARG A 60 -13.29 -9.95 -0.23
C ARG A 60 -13.32 -8.91 0.89
N LEU A 61 -12.51 -9.07 1.94
CA LEU A 61 -12.39 -8.07 3.01
C LEU A 61 -11.85 -6.75 2.47
N LEU A 62 -10.82 -6.80 1.60
CA LEU A 62 -10.30 -5.64 0.90
C LEU A 62 -11.38 -4.95 0.07
N ALA A 63 -12.12 -5.71 -0.74
CA ALA A 63 -13.21 -5.17 -1.54
C ALA A 63 -14.27 -4.47 -0.67
N ALA A 64 -14.66 -5.08 0.45
CA ALA A 64 -15.61 -4.48 1.39
C ALA A 64 -15.08 -3.21 2.06
N ALA A 65 -13.76 -3.11 2.26
CA ALA A 65 -13.13 -1.93 2.87
C ALA A 65 -13.00 -0.74 1.89
N VAL A 66 -12.82 -1.00 0.59
CA VAL A 66 -12.63 0.07 -0.42
C VAL A 66 -13.90 0.48 -1.15
N LEU A 67 -14.89 -0.41 -1.22
CA LEU A 67 -16.18 -0.05 -1.79
C LEU A 67 -16.84 1.01 -0.90
N PRO A 68 -17.47 2.03 -1.50
CA PRO A 68 -18.22 3.01 -0.74
C PRO A 68 -19.20 2.25 0.16
N ARG A 69 -19.22 2.61 1.43
CA ARG A 69 -20.38 2.24 2.24
C ARG A 69 -21.54 2.99 1.61
N GLU A 70 -22.61 2.27 1.29
CA GLU A 70 -23.88 2.90 0.94
C GLU A 70 -24.27 3.72 2.18
N GLU A 71 -23.84 4.98 2.22
CA GLU A 71 -24.30 5.97 3.18
C GLU A 71 -25.79 6.02 2.95
N SER A 72 -26.55 5.45 3.90
CA SER A 72 -28.00 5.47 3.90
C SER A 72 -28.44 6.90 3.62
N ARG A 73 -28.78 7.17 2.35
CA ARG A 73 -29.27 8.47 1.88
C ARG A 73 -30.51 8.77 2.70
N SER A 74 -30.32 9.54 3.77
CA SER A 74 -31.35 10.04 4.66
C SER A 74 -31.60 11.50 4.31
#